data_AF-A0A3B0UHT8-F1
#
_entry.id   AF-A0A3B0UHT8-F1
#
_cell.length_a   1.000
_cell.length_b   1.000
_cell.length_c   1.000
_cell.angle_alpha   90.00
_cell.angle_beta   90.00
_cell.angle_gamma   90.00
#
_symmetry.space_group_name_H-M   'P 1'
#
loop_
_entity.id
_entity.type
_entity.pdbx_description
1 polymer ?
#
loop_
_entity_poly.entity_id
_entity_poly.type
_entity_poly.pdbx_seq_one_letter_code
_entity_poly.pdbx_strand_id
1 'polypeptide(L)'
;MKKIVILVVVFLGIIALAYFFFFKISVNSKTNAINAVPPNAVFIIDIEDPFAQWNNITEGEIWQYLKTNTALAEIGNKIDSLNTELKNNKFLWDLIASRPVTVSAHKIRNNEFDLLYVIDLTKASRFSFIKDYLENLVGDKMKVTKRTYHNEEIIELDFKGESSLFYLYIKNNLIIISSTHVLIENSIDQVEEPIIARDLDFIEVNKLVDDDGVNIYLQHSYFKEYISKWVKDEESESYEYLESLIYSAINIKVDNQFISLSGYSNLNNSLQSYAQIIHNSGEGKVEMQRIVPENSLFFLSMGFDNFSKFYENLETRITNTEDAESYFKNKKKLEKYLNISVENDL
;
A
#
# COMPACT_ATOMS: atom_id res chain seq x y z
N MET A 1 39.38 28.62 -27.95
CA MET A 1 38.50 27.67 -28.68
C MET A 1 38.37 26.32 -27.96
N LYS A 2 39.45 25.56 -27.70
CA LYS A 2 39.38 24.24 -27.02
C LYS A 2 38.66 24.23 -25.66
N LYS A 3 38.85 25.26 -24.82
CA LYS A 3 38.17 25.36 -23.51
C LYS A 3 36.65 25.56 -23.60
N ILE A 4 36.17 26.29 -24.61
CA ILE A 4 34.73 26.55 -24.81
C ILE A 4 34.04 25.28 -25.31
N VAL A 5 34.69 24.53 -26.20
CA VAL A 5 34.16 23.25 -26.71
C VAL A 5 34.01 22.23 -25.57
N ILE A 6 35.00 22.12 -24.68
CA ILE A 6 34.92 21.22 -23.51
C ILE A 6 33.75 21.63 -22.60
N LEU A 7 33.56 22.93 -22.35
CA LEU A 7 32.50 23.44 -21.49
C LEU A 7 31.11 23.17 -22.07
N VAL A 8 30.95 23.31 -23.39
CA VAL A 8 29.70 22.97 -24.11
C VAL A 8 29.42 21.46 -24.06
N VAL A 9 30.44 20.61 -24.21
CA VAL A 9 30.28 19.15 -24.14
C VAL A 9 29.90 18.71 -22.72
N VAL A 10 30.51 19.28 -21.68
CA VAL A 10 30.14 19.00 -20.29
C VAL A 10 28.71 19.46 -20.01
N PHE A 11 28.32 20.65 -20.49
CA PHE A 11 26.96 21.17 -20.30
C PHE A 11 25.91 20.32 -21.01
N LEU A 12 26.18 19.90 -22.26
CA LEU A 12 25.32 18.95 -22.98
C LEU A 12 25.28 17.58 -22.30
N GLY A 13 26.39 17.13 -21.70
CA GLY A 13 26.45 15.91 -20.91
C GLY A 13 25.58 15.99 -19.65
N ILE A 14 25.57 17.13 -18.95
CA ILE A 14 24.71 17.37 -17.78
C ILE A 14 23.24 17.44 -18.20
N ILE A 15 22.91 18.10 -19.32
CA ILE A 15 21.53 18.11 -19.85
C ILE A 15 21.10 16.70 -20.27
N ALA A 16 21.96 15.94 -20.94
CA ALA A 16 21.66 14.56 -21.32
C ALA A 16 21.50 13.65 -20.10
N LEU A 17 22.32 13.82 -19.06
CA LEU A 17 22.18 13.10 -17.79
C LEU A 17 20.92 13.51 -17.04
N ALA A 18 20.59 14.80 -16.97
CA ALA A 18 19.36 15.30 -16.37
C ALA A 18 18.14 14.81 -17.14
N TYR A 19 18.18 14.83 -18.48
CA TYR A 19 17.14 14.28 -19.35
C TYR A 19 16.99 12.77 -19.15
N PHE A 20 18.10 12.03 -19.09
CA PHE A 20 18.11 10.59 -18.85
C PHE A 20 17.61 10.24 -17.46
N PHE A 21 18.00 10.98 -16.41
CA PHE A 21 17.49 10.79 -15.06
C PHE A 21 16.01 11.16 -14.97
N PHE A 22 15.58 12.27 -15.56
CA PHE A 22 14.17 12.71 -15.55
C PHE A 22 13.29 11.70 -16.28
N PHE A 23 13.70 11.20 -17.46
CA PHE A 23 12.94 10.17 -18.18
C PHE A 23 13.04 8.78 -17.58
N LYS A 24 14.19 8.35 -17.02
CA LYS A 24 14.30 7.03 -16.40
C LYS A 24 13.60 6.98 -15.02
N ILE A 25 13.43 8.13 -14.37
CA ILE A 25 12.56 8.27 -13.19
C ILE A 25 11.09 8.40 -13.62
N SER A 26 10.78 8.98 -14.80
CA SER A 26 9.41 9.08 -15.32
C SER A 26 8.95 7.90 -16.20
N VAL A 27 9.74 6.83 -16.31
CA VAL A 27 9.38 5.61 -17.06
C VAL A 27 9.23 4.46 -16.08
N ASN A 28 8.10 4.51 -15.37
CA ASN A 28 7.29 3.33 -15.11
C ASN A 28 5.87 3.75 -15.45
N SER A 29 5.29 3.21 -16.53
CA SER A 29 3.89 3.47 -16.90
C SER A 29 2.88 3.07 -15.82
N LYS A 30 3.34 2.38 -14.76
CA LYS A 30 2.59 2.05 -13.54
C LYS A 30 2.29 3.26 -12.64
N THR A 31 3.00 4.39 -12.80
CA THR A 31 2.84 5.57 -11.93
C THR A 31 1.57 6.39 -12.18
N ASN A 32 0.80 6.12 -13.23
CA ASN A 32 -0.33 6.98 -13.57
C ASN A 32 -1.46 6.89 -12.55
N ALA A 33 -1.81 5.70 -12.07
CA ALA A 33 -2.94 5.53 -11.17
C ALA A 33 -2.67 6.10 -9.77
N ILE A 34 -1.44 5.91 -9.25
CA ILE A 34 -1.02 6.48 -7.96
C ILE A 34 -1.05 8.02 -7.98
N ASN A 35 -0.83 8.65 -9.15
CA ASN A 35 -0.96 10.11 -9.27
C ASN A 35 -2.37 10.61 -8.98
N ALA A 36 -3.39 9.76 -9.05
CA ALA A 36 -4.77 10.13 -8.74
C ALA A 36 -5.15 9.88 -7.27
N VAL A 37 -4.27 9.28 -6.45
CA VAL A 37 -4.60 8.86 -5.08
C VAL A 37 -4.37 10.01 -4.09
N PRO A 38 -5.40 10.44 -3.35
CA PRO A 38 -5.27 11.46 -2.30
C PRO A 38 -4.24 11.13 -1.21
N PRO A 39 -3.55 12.13 -0.64
CA PRO A 39 -2.45 11.94 0.32
C PRO A 39 -2.87 11.34 1.66
N ASN A 40 -4.17 11.30 1.96
CA ASN A 40 -4.72 10.72 3.18
C ASN A 40 -5.14 9.25 3.02
N ALA A 41 -4.53 8.53 2.07
CA ALA A 41 -4.77 7.11 1.87
C ALA A 41 -4.31 6.33 3.10
N VAL A 42 -5.20 5.52 3.67
CA VAL A 42 -4.88 4.57 4.74
C VAL A 42 -4.03 3.43 4.18
N PHE A 43 -4.52 2.87 3.07
CA PHE A 43 -3.82 1.87 2.28
C PHE A 43 -4.15 2.07 0.80
N ILE A 44 -3.24 1.58 -0.05
CA ILE A 44 -3.38 1.55 -1.51
C ILE A 44 -3.13 0.11 -1.95
N ILE A 45 -4.07 -0.49 -2.66
CA ILE A 45 -3.95 -1.81 -3.28
C ILE A 45 -3.80 -1.58 -4.77
N ASP A 46 -2.67 -2.00 -5.33
CA ASP A 46 -2.37 -1.91 -6.74
C ASP A 46 -2.34 -3.31 -7.36
N ILE A 47 -3.12 -3.50 -8.41
CA ILE A 47 -3.35 -4.80 -9.03
C ILE A 47 -3.16 -4.66 -10.55
N GLU A 48 -2.11 -5.27 -11.09
CA GLU A 48 -1.77 -5.14 -12.52
C GLU A 48 -2.76 -5.90 -13.43
N ASP A 49 -3.11 -7.13 -13.03
CA ASP A 49 -4.14 -7.95 -13.69
C ASP A 49 -5.18 -8.41 -12.67
N PRO A 50 -6.19 -7.57 -12.36
CA PRO A 50 -7.20 -7.90 -11.36
C PRO A 50 -7.90 -9.21 -11.62
N PHE A 51 -8.11 -9.57 -12.89
CA PHE A 51 -8.84 -10.78 -13.23
C PHE A 51 -8.00 -12.03 -13.03
N ALA A 52 -6.76 -12.04 -13.53
CA ALA A 52 -5.86 -13.16 -13.29
C ALA A 52 -5.63 -13.37 -11.79
N GLN A 53 -5.34 -12.29 -11.05
CA GLN A 53 -5.12 -12.37 -9.60
C GLN A 53 -6.39 -12.85 -8.87
N TRP A 54 -7.56 -12.36 -9.26
CA TRP A 54 -8.82 -12.77 -8.64
C TRP A 54 -9.17 -14.24 -8.89
N ASN A 55 -8.94 -14.77 -10.10
CA ASN A 55 -9.13 -16.21 -10.34
C ASN A 55 -8.11 -17.05 -9.59
N ASN A 56 -6.82 -16.65 -9.60
CA ASN A 56 -5.78 -17.37 -8.88
C ASN A 56 -6.13 -17.51 -7.39
N ILE A 57 -6.68 -16.46 -6.79
CA ILE A 57 -7.18 -16.48 -5.41
C ILE A 57 -8.41 -17.38 -5.31
N THR A 58 -9.48 -17.09 -6.06
CA THR A 58 -10.79 -17.72 -5.84
C THR A 58 -10.87 -19.19 -6.28
N GLU A 59 -10.05 -19.60 -7.24
CA GLU A 59 -9.98 -20.98 -7.73
C GLU A 59 -8.99 -21.84 -6.92
N GLY A 60 -8.14 -21.22 -6.09
CA GLY A 60 -7.13 -21.89 -5.27
C GLY A 60 -7.71 -22.69 -4.10
N GLU A 61 -7.00 -23.76 -3.69
CA GLU A 61 -7.40 -24.61 -2.57
C GLU A 61 -7.47 -23.84 -1.25
N ILE A 62 -6.57 -22.87 -1.06
CA ILE A 62 -6.53 -22.00 0.13
C ILE A 62 -7.85 -21.24 0.28
N TRP A 63 -8.39 -20.68 -0.79
CA TRP A 63 -9.65 -19.94 -0.74
C TRP A 63 -10.82 -20.84 -0.36
N GLN A 64 -10.88 -22.05 -0.95
CA GLN A 64 -11.89 -23.03 -0.59
C GLN A 64 -11.76 -23.46 0.88
N TYR A 65 -10.53 -23.61 1.37
CA TYR A 65 -10.26 -23.90 2.77
C TYR A 65 -10.67 -22.75 3.70
N LEU A 66 -10.34 -21.50 3.37
CA LEU A 66 -10.74 -20.31 4.16
C LEU A 66 -12.26 -20.24 4.29
N LYS A 67 -13.02 -20.56 3.23
CA LYS A 67 -14.48 -20.64 3.25
C LYS A 67 -15.05 -21.77 4.13
N THR A 68 -14.24 -22.67 4.69
CA THR A 68 -14.71 -23.63 5.70
C THR A 68 -15.01 -22.95 7.04
N ASN A 69 -14.41 -21.79 7.31
CA ASN A 69 -14.75 -20.96 8.45
C ASN A 69 -16.06 -20.20 8.17
N THR A 70 -17.00 -20.21 9.12
CA THR A 70 -18.34 -19.60 8.94
C THR A 70 -18.30 -18.11 8.60
N ALA A 71 -17.44 -17.32 9.28
CA ALA A 71 -17.34 -15.89 9.02
C ALA A 71 -16.76 -15.60 7.63
N LEU A 72 -15.77 -16.40 7.21
CA LEU A 72 -15.15 -16.27 5.90
C LEU A 72 -16.02 -16.84 4.78
N ALA A 73 -16.88 -17.82 5.06
CA ALA A 73 -17.80 -18.40 4.09
C ALA A 73 -18.80 -17.36 3.56
N GLU A 74 -19.36 -16.52 4.43
CA GLU A 74 -20.30 -15.47 4.03
C GLU A 74 -19.64 -14.43 3.11
N ILE A 75 -18.42 -14.01 3.46
CA ILE A 75 -17.62 -13.09 2.65
C ILE A 75 -17.25 -13.76 1.33
N GLY A 76 -16.82 -15.03 1.39
CA GLY A 76 -16.40 -15.80 0.24
C GLY A 76 -17.51 -16.03 -0.77
N ASN A 77 -18.72 -16.34 -0.32
CA ASN A 77 -19.86 -16.53 -1.20
C ASN A 77 -20.27 -15.23 -1.91
N LYS A 78 -20.15 -14.06 -1.24
CA LYS A 78 -20.37 -12.76 -1.89
C LYS A 78 -19.33 -12.47 -2.96
N ILE A 79 -18.06 -12.75 -2.67
CA ILE A 79 -16.93 -12.62 -3.60
C ILE A 79 -17.10 -13.54 -4.82
N ASP A 80 -17.53 -14.78 -4.61
CA ASP A 80 -17.78 -15.75 -5.69
C ASP A 80 -18.98 -15.31 -6.57
N SER A 81 -20.03 -14.74 -5.96
CA SER A 81 -21.17 -14.17 -6.70
C SER A 81 -20.75 -13.00 -7.57
N LEU A 82 -19.97 -12.05 -7.01
CA LEU A 82 -19.42 -10.91 -7.76
C LEU A 82 -18.54 -11.38 -8.92
N ASN A 83 -17.72 -12.41 -8.72
CA ASN A 83 -16.91 -13.00 -9.80
C ASN A 83 -17.78 -13.52 -10.93
N THR A 84 -18.86 -14.23 -10.59
CA THR A 84 -19.80 -14.79 -11.57
C THR A 84 -20.52 -13.68 -12.33
N GLU A 85 -20.96 -12.63 -11.64
CA GLU A 85 -21.60 -11.46 -12.26
C GLU A 85 -20.65 -10.69 -13.18
N LEU A 86 -19.39 -10.50 -12.78
CA LEU A 86 -18.35 -9.89 -13.60
C LEU A 86 -18.05 -10.71 -14.86
N LYS A 87 -17.90 -12.04 -14.73
CA LYS A 87 -17.72 -12.96 -15.86
C LYS A 87 -18.90 -12.92 -16.85
N ASN A 88 -20.11 -12.73 -16.34
CA ASN A 88 -21.33 -12.68 -17.17
C ASN A 88 -21.61 -11.31 -17.80
N ASN A 89 -21.01 -10.23 -17.29
CA ASN A 89 -21.19 -8.89 -17.81
C ASN A 89 -20.03 -8.47 -18.71
N LYS A 90 -20.20 -8.63 -20.03
CA LYS A 90 -19.18 -8.30 -21.04
C LYS A 90 -18.65 -6.87 -20.94
N PHE A 91 -19.45 -5.90 -20.52
CA PHE A 91 -18.98 -4.52 -20.35
C PHE A 91 -18.03 -4.38 -19.16
N LEU A 92 -18.45 -4.87 -17.98
CA LEU A 92 -17.60 -4.84 -16.78
C LEU A 92 -16.33 -5.67 -16.98
N TRP A 93 -16.47 -6.77 -17.69
CA TRP A 93 -15.36 -7.59 -18.16
C TRP A 93 -14.37 -6.78 -19.02
N ASP A 94 -14.84 -6.16 -20.10
CA ASP A 94 -13.98 -5.37 -20.99
C ASP A 94 -13.41 -4.12 -20.27
N LEU A 95 -14.05 -3.66 -19.19
CA LEU A 95 -13.62 -2.53 -18.37
C LEU A 95 -12.53 -2.90 -17.35
N ILE A 96 -12.65 -4.03 -16.67
CA ILE A 96 -11.83 -4.39 -15.50
C ILE A 96 -10.86 -5.54 -15.81
N ALA A 97 -11.25 -6.50 -16.65
CA ALA A 97 -10.61 -7.82 -16.71
C ALA A 97 -9.23 -7.86 -17.39
N SER A 98 -8.72 -6.73 -17.88
CA SER A 98 -7.37 -6.66 -18.47
C SER A 98 -6.74 -5.29 -18.23
N ARG A 99 -7.10 -4.64 -17.12
CA ARG A 99 -6.68 -3.27 -16.83
C ARG A 99 -6.14 -3.19 -15.42
N PRO A 100 -4.99 -2.52 -15.23
CA PRO A 100 -4.52 -2.23 -13.89
C PRO A 100 -5.56 -1.45 -13.10
N VAL A 101 -5.77 -1.86 -11.86
CA VAL A 101 -6.69 -1.20 -10.93
C VAL A 101 -5.94 -0.89 -9.66
N THR A 102 -5.99 0.38 -9.27
CA THR A 102 -5.55 0.85 -7.97
C THR A 102 -6.77 1.19 -7.12
N VAL A 103 -6.85 0.63 -5.92
CA VAL A 103 -7.90 0.89 -4.93
C VAL A 103 -7.26 1.54 -3.72
N SER A 104 -7.84 2.62 -3.21
CA SER A 104 -7.32 3.30 -2.01
C SER A 104 -8.44 3.59 -1.02
N ALA A 105 -8.15 3.45 0.26
CA ALA A 105 -9.10 3.70 1.34
C ALA A 105 -8.80 5.01 2.05
N HIS A 106 -9.82 5.82 2.29
CA HIS A 106 -9.66 7.16 2.83
C HIS A 106 -10.66 7.43 3.94
N LYS A 107 -10.20 8.12 5.00
CA LYS A 107 -11.08 8.59 6.06
C LYS A 107 -11.91 9.76 5.55
N ILE A 108 -13.24 9.65 5.61
CA ILE A 108 -14.16 10.70 5.18
C ILE A 108 -14.67 11.51 6.37
N ARG A 109 -15.04 10.80 7.45
CA ARG A 109 -15.53 11.37 8.71
C ARG A 109 -15.01 10.55 9.88
N ASN A 110 -15.30 10.99 11.10
CA ASN A 110 -15.02 10.18 12.28
C ASN A 110 -15.66 8.80 12.10
N ASN A 111 -14.83 7.77 12.25
CA ASN A 111 -15.21 6.37 12.11
C ASN A 111 -15.66 5.87 10.73
N GLU A 112 -15.77 6.72 9.70
CA GLU A 112 -16.22 6.34 8.36
C GLU A 112 -15.08 6.42 7.32
N PHE A 113 -14.89 5.32 6.59
CA PHE A 113 -13.97 5.23 5.45
C PHE A 113 -14.73 4.97 4.16
N ASP A 114 -14.22 5.48 3.05
CA ASP A 114 -14.71 5.17 1.72
C ASP A 114 -13.54 4.86 0.77
N LEU A 115 -13.85 4.26 -0.36
CA LEU A 115 -12.90 3.79 -1.35
C LEU A 115 -12.85 4.72 -2.56
N LEU A 116 -11.65 4.86 -3.11
CA LEU A 116 -11.38 5.43 -4.42
C LEU A 116 -10.84 4.32 -5.33
N TYR A 117 -11.45 4.17 -6.49
CA TYR A 117 -11.05 3.23 -7.52
C TYR A 117 -10.44 3.99 -8.69
N VAL A 118 -9.26 3.60 -9.12
CA VAL A 118 -8.55 4.17 -10.27
C VAL A 118 -8.26 3.05 -11.25
N ILE A 119 -8.85 3.14 -12.45
CA ILE A 119 -8.70 2.14 -13.52
C ILE A 119 -7.84 2.75 -14.62
N ASP A 120 -6.71 2.12 -14.94
CA ASP A 120 -5.85 2.55 -16.05
C ASP A 120 -6.31 1.88 -17.37
N LEU A 121 -6.77 2.70 -18.31
CA LEU A 121 -7.25 2.29 -19.62
C LEU A 121 -6.15 1.79 -20.56
N THR A 122 -4.88 2.03 -20.25
CA THR A 122 -3.64 1.74 -21.01
C THR A 122 -3.57 2.33 -22.43
N LYS A 123 -4.71 2.65 -23.07
CA LYS A 123 -4.86 3.30 -24.39
C LYS A 123 -6.06 4.25 -24.41
N ALA A 124 -5.83 5.52 -24.71
CA ALA A 124 -6.85 6.58 -24.78
C ALA A 124 -7.96 6.34 -25.84
N SER A 125 -7.69 5.52 -26.87
CA SER A 125 -8.59 5.31 -28.02
C SER A 125 -9.86 4.51 -27.69
N ARG A 126 -10.10 4.15 -26.43
CA ARG A 126 -11.27 3.34 -25.99
C ARG A 126 -12.21 4.10 -25.05
N PHE A 127 -11.99 5.40 -24.86
CA PHE A 127 -12.87 6.27 -24.08
C PHE A 127 -14.29 6.38 -24.66
N SER A 128 -14.41 6.40 -25.99
CA SER A 128 -15.71 6.48 -26.67
C SER A 128 -16.65 5.35 -26.25
N PHE A 129 -16.13 4.12 -26.11
CA PHE A 129 -16.91 2.96 -25.67
C PHE A 129 -17.59 3.15 -24.30
N ILE A 130 -16.90 3.83 -23.37
CA ILE A 130 -17.41 4.05 -22.01
C ILE A 130 -18.47 5.12 -22.01
N LYS A 131 -18.24 6.19 -22.76
CA LYS A 131 -19.22 7.25 -22.98
C LYS A 131 -20.49 6.69 -23.62
N ASP A 132 -20.34 5.90 -24.69
CA ASP A 132 -21.45 5.27 -25.40
C ASP A 132 -22.23 4.31 -24.48
N TYR A 133 -21.54 3.55 -23.62
CA TYR A 133 -22.20 2.66 -22.66
C TYR A 133 -22.97 3.43 -21.57
N LEU A 134 -22.35 4.46 -20.99
CA LEU A 134 -23.01 5.32 -19.99
C LEU A 134 -24.26 5.97 -20.59
N GLU A 135 -24.16 6.49 -21.82
CA GLU A 135 -25.29 7.08 -22.57
C GLU A 135 -26.45 6.09 -22.77
N ASN A 136 -26.15 4.81 -23.06
CA ASN A 136 -27.15 3.76 -23.22
C ASN A 136 -27.80 3.29 -21.90
N LEU A 137 -27.18 3.53 -20.75
CA LEU A 137 -27.76 3.24 -19.44
C LEU A 137 -28.62 4.37 -18.87
N VAL A 138 -28.51 5.58 -19.42
CA VAL A 138 -29.27 6.75 -18.98
C VAL A 138 -30.75 6.56 -19.29
N GLY A 139 -31.61 6.71 -18.29
CA GLY A 139 -33.06 6.69 -18.44
C GLY A 139 -33.74 5.43 -17.89
N ASP A 140 -33.24 4.24 -18.25
CA ASP A 140 -33.88 2.97 -17.85
C ASP A 140 -33.59 2.59 -16.40
N LYS A 141 -32.36 2.81 -15.91
CA LYS A 141 -31.92 2.40 -14.56
C LYS A 141 -31.08 3.44 -13.82
N MET A 142 -30.64 4.50 -14.50
CA MET A 142 -29.69 5.47 -13.95
C MET A 142 -30.01 6.88 -14.47
N LYS A 143 -29.89 7.87 -13.59
CA LYS A 143 -29.86 9.29 -13.92
C LYS A 143 -28.41 9.75 -13.92
N VAL A 144 -28.02 10.44 -14.99
CA VAL A 144 -26.66 11.00 -15.13
C VAL A 144 -26.73 12.51 -15.08
N THR A 145 -26.02 13.10 -14.13
CA THR A 145 -25.79 14.55 -14.05
C THR A 145 -24.31 14.84 -14.21
N LYS A 146 -23.99 16.10 -14.51
CA LYS A 146 -22.63 16.57 -14.67
C LYS A 146 -22.47 17.84 -13.87
N ARG A 147 -21.33 17.97 -13.21
CA ARG A 147 -20.90 19.21 -12.56
C ARG A 147 -19.43 19.46 -12.85
N THR A 148 -18.96 20.63 -12.45
CA THR A 148 -17.58 21.05 -12.69
C THR A 148 -16.88 21.34 -11.37
N TYR A 149 -15.61 20.95 -11.27
CA TYR A 149 -14.70 21.30 -10.18
C TYR A 149 -13.35 21.64 -10.79
N HIS A 150 -12.77 22.81 -10.49
CA HIS A 150 -11.51 23.27 -11.09
C HIS A 150 -11.43 23.13 -12.62
N ASN A 151 -12.53 23.43 -13.32
CA ASN A 151 -12.71 23.28 -14.78
C ASN A 151 -12.67 21.83 -15.31
N GLU A 152 -12.62 20.84 -14.43
CA GLU A 152 -12.75 19.42 -14.75
C GLU A 152 -14.22 18.96 -14.60
N GLU A 153 -14.67 18.11 -15.52
CA GLU A 153 -16.02 17.55 -15.50
C GLU A 153 -16.09 16.33 -14.57
N ILE A 154 -17.03 16.37 -13.62
CA ILE A 154 -17.40 15.23 -12.78
C ILE A 154 -18.76 14.73 -13.24
N ILE A 155 -18.82 13.43 -13.55
CA ILE A 155 -20.04 12.73 -13.92
C ILE A 155 -20.63 12.12 -12.65
N GLU A 156 -21.91 12.37 -12.42
CA GLU A 156 -22.67 11.87 -11.27
C GLU A 156 -23.65 10.80 -11.76
N LEU A 157 -23.58 9.62 -11.15
CA LEU A 157 -24.33 8.43 -11.53
C LEU A 157 -25.29 8.06 -10.38
N ASP A 158 -26.57 8.38 -10.56
CA ASP A 158 -27.65 8.15 -9.61
C ASP A 158 -28.46 6.92 -10.07
N PHE A 159 -28.25 5.77 -9.41
CA PHE A 159 -28.90 4.51 -9.77
C PHE A 159 -30.29 4.41 -9.12
N LYS A 160 -31.33 4.21 -9.94
CA LYS A 160 -32.72 4.12 -9.48
C LYS A 160 -32.91 2.89 -8.58
N GLY A 161 -33.24 3.12 -7.31
CA GLY A 161 -33.51 2.06 -6.32
C GLY A 161 -32.33 1.76 -5.39
N GLU A 162 -31.18 2.41 -5.60
CA GLU A 162 -30.06 2.40 -4.68
C GLU A 162 -29.95 3.76 -3.97
N SER A 163 -29.49 3.78 -2.72
CA SER A 163 -29.27 5.02 -1.97
C SER A 163 -27.94 5.70 -2.30
N SER A 164 -27.12 5.10 -3.14
CA SER A 164 -25.73 5.47 -3.34
C SER A 164 -25.53 6.20 -4.67
N LEU A 165 -24.99 7.42 -4.58
CA LEU A 165 -24.56 8.23 -5.71
C LEU A 165 -23.09 7.94 -5.99
N PHE A 166 -22.75 7.61 -7.23
CA PHE A 166 -21.35 7.44 -7.65
C PHE A 166 -20.88 8.66 -8.43
N TYR A 167 -19.63 9.04 -8.18
CA TYR A 167 -18.95 10.14 -8.83
C TYR A 167 -17.82 9.56 -9.67
N LEU A 168 -17.73 10.03 -10.91
CA LEU A 168 -16.80 9.52 -11.89
C LEU A 168 -16.07 10.69 -12.55
N TYR A 169 -14.75 10.59 -12.60
CA TYR A 169 -13.87 11.54 -13.26
C TYR A 169 -12.98 10.78 -14.25
N ILE A 170 -12.81 11.34 -15.44
CA ILE A 170 -11.93 10.77 -16.46
C ILE A 170 -10.90 11.81 -16.86
N LYS A 171 -9.63 11.44 -16.79
CA LYS A 171 -8.52 12.25 -17.31
C LYS A 171 -7.48 11.36 -17.95
N ASN A 172 -7.02 11.73 -19.14
CA ASN A 172 -6.07 10.96 -19.93
C ASN A 172 -6.54 9.51 -20.18
N ASN A 173 -5.89 8.55 -19.54
CA ASN A 173 -6.19 7.13 -19.54
C ASN A 173 -6.79 6.63 -18.22
N LEU A 174 -7.08 7.50 -17.25
CA LEU A 174 -7.57 7.09 -15.94
C LEU A 174 -9.07 7.29 -15.83
N ILE A 175 -9.74 6.29 -15.27
CA ILE A 175 -11.11 6.41 -14.77
C ILE A 175 -11.06 6.33 -13.26
N ILE A 176 -11.58 7.36 -12.62
CA ILE A 176 -11.55 7.50 -11.18
C ILE A 176 -13.00 7.48 -10.70
N ILE A 177 -13.31 6.60 -9.75
CA ILE A 177 -14.68 6.34 -9.28
C ILE A 177 -14.70 6.29 -7.75
N SER A 178 -15.71 6.92 -7.15
CA SER A 178 -15.99 6.81 -5.71
C SER A 178 -17.46 7.12 -5.43
N SER A 179 -18.01 6.60 -4.33
CA SER A 179 -19.29 7.04 -3.78
C SER A 179 -19.22 8.37 -3.02
N THR A 180 -18.02 8.93 -2.82
CA THR A 180 -17.81 10.19 -2.11
C THR A 180 -17.27 11.28 -3.04
N HIS A 181 -18.04 12.36 -3.20
CA HIS A 181 -17.67 13.47 -4.09
C HIS A 181 -16.33 14.12 -3.74
N VAL A 182 -16.04 14.29 -2.44
CA VAL A 182 -14.80 14.89 -1.95
C VAL A 182 -13.58 14.05 -2.35
N LEU A 183 -13.72 12.72 -2.45
CA LEU A 183 -12.61 11.88 -2.91
C LEU A 183 -12.30 12.10 -4.39
N ILE A 184 -13.31 12.33 -5.22
CA ILE A 184 -13.10 12.69 -6.63
C ILE A 184 -12.47 14.07 -6.76
N GLU A 185 -12.90 15.06 -5.98
CA GLU A 185 -12.30 16.39 -5.97
C GLU A 185 -10.84 16.36 -5.55
N ASN A 186 -10.53 15.66 -4.44
CA ASN A 186 -9.15 15.46 -4.01
C ASN A 186 -8.32 14.73 -5.07
N SER A 187 -8.91 13.75 -5.76
CA SER A 187 -8.24 13.02 -6.84
C SER A 187 -7.95 13.92 -8.04
N ILE A 188 -8.87 14.81 -8.42
CA ILE A 188 -8.63 15.85 -9.44
C ILE A 188 -7.42 16.70 -9.07
N ASP A 189 -7.35 17.15 -7.82
CA ASP A 189 -6.22 17.95 -7.34
C ASP A 189 -4.90 17.16 -7.36
N GLN A 190 -4.93 15.85 -7.06
CA GLN A 190 -3.75 14.99 -7.13
C GLN A 190 -3.28 14.71 -8.56
N VAL A 191 -4.18 14.58 -9.53
CA VAL A 191 -3.78 14.35 -10.93
C VAL A 191 -2.91 15.52 -11.45
N GLU A 192 -3.17 16.74 -10.98
CA GLU A 192 -2.35 17.91 -11.30
C GLU A 192 -1.10 18.00 -10.38
N GLU A 193 -1.25 17.74 -9.08
CA GLU A 193 -0.17 17.76 -8.08
C GLU A 193 -0.10 16.43 -7.28
N PRO A 194 0.57 15.39 -7.81
CA PRO A 194 0.53 14.07 -7.20
C PRO A 194 1.48 13.99 -6.00
N ILE A 195 0.93 14.12 -4.79
CA ILE A 195 1.71 14.20 -3.55
C ILE A 195 2.36 12.84 -3.24
N ILE A 196 1.58 11.75 -3.19
CA ILE A 196 2.10 10.41 -2.86
C ILE A 196 3.14 9.95 -3.89
N ALA A 197 2.88 10.14 -5.18
CA ALA A 197 3.82 9.71 -6.23
C ALA A 197 5.15 10.48 -6.23
N ARG A 198 5.20 11.65 -5.57
CA ARG A 198 6.40 12.47 -5.41
C ARG A 198 7.06 12.31 -4.03
N ASP A 199 6.43 11.57 -3.12
CA ASP A 199 6.95 11.29 -1.79
C ASP A 199 8.16 10.35 -1.89
N LEU A 200 9.30 10.78 -1.35
CA LEU A 200 10.55 10.01 -1.42
C LEU A 200 10.48 8.71 -0.62
N ASP A 201 9.78 8.71 0.51
CA ASP A 201 9.59 7.54 1.36
C ASP A 201 8.69 6.52 0.65
N PHE A 202 7.62 6.97 -0.03
CA PHE A 202 6.80 6.09 -0.86
C PHE A 202 7.59 5.52 -2.04
N ILE A 203 8.34 6.37 -2.76
CA ILE A 203 9.15 5.97 -3.90
C ILE A 203 10.21 4.92 -3.50
N GLU A 204 10.79 5.03 -2.31
CA GLU A 204 11.77 4.08 -1.80
C GLU A 204 11.18 2.67 -1.67
N VAL A 205 10.07 2.51 -0.94
CA VAL A 205 9.47 1.19 -0.73
C VAL A 205 8.85 0.61 -2.02
N ASN A 206 8.27 1.47 -2.87
CA ASN A 206 7.67 1.08 -4.14
C ASN A 206 8.70 0.54 -5.16
N LYS A 207 9.96 0.99 -5.09
CA LYS A 207 11.02 0.46 -5.97
C LYS A 207 11.52 -0.92 -5.59
N LEU A 208 11.27 -1.35 -4.35
CA LEU A 208 11.78 -2.60 -3.81
C LEU A 208 10.78 -3.75 -3.92
N VAL A 209 9.49 -3.42 -4.04
CA VAL A 209 8.41 -4.41 -4.15
C VAL A 209 8.33 -4.96 -5.58
N ASP A 210 7.97 -6.23 -5.70
CA ASP A 210 7.84 -6.90 -6.99
C ASP A 210 6.73 -6.26 -7.85
N ASP A 211 6.96 -6.29 -9.16
CA ASP A 211 6.03 -5.76 -10.15
C ASP A 211 4.83 -6.69 -10.42
N ASP A 212 4.94 -7.98 -10.11
CA ASP A 212 3.93 -9.01 -10.38
C ASP A 212 3.15 -9.37 -9.10
N GLY A 213 1.84 -9.59 -9.21
CA GLY A 213 0.96 -9.93 -8.09
C GLY A 213 0.04 -8.78 -7.66
N VAL A 214 -0.25 -8.74 -6.36
CA VAL A 214 -1.02 -7.66 -5.71
C VAL A 214 -0.08 -6.90 -4.79
N ASN A 215 0.08 -5.60 -5.02
CA ASN A 215 0.88 -4.74 -4.16
C ASN A 215 -0.03 -3.97 -3.20
N ILE A 216 0.29 -3.99 -1.91
CA ILE A 216 -0.39 -3.24 -0.86
C ILE A 216 0.60 -2.26 -0.24
N TYR A 217 0.28 -0.98 -0.33
CA TYR A 217 0.99 0.09 0.34
C TYR A 217 0.21 0.52 1.58
N LEU A 218 0.87 0.57 2.72
CA LEU A 218 0.31 1.07 3.98
C LEU A 218 0.97 2.39 4.31
N GLN A 219 0.18 3.41 4.63
CA GLN A 219 0.68 4.68 5.14
C GLN A 219 0.43 4.73 6.64
N HIS A 220 1.47 4.49 7.44
CA HIS A 220 1.33 4.17 8.87
C HIS A 220 0.70 5.28 9.69
N SER A 221 0.91 6.54 9.30
CA SER A 221 0.29 7.71 9.92
C SER A 221 -1.24 7.67 9.87
N TYR A 222 -1.84 7.05 8.84
CA TYR A 222 -3.29 6.88 8.70
C TYR A 222 -3.74 5.47 9.07
N PHE A 223 -2.90 4.47 8.84
CA PHE A 223 -3.19 3.06 9.13
C PHE A 223 -3.35 2.78 10.62
N LYS A 224 -2.59 3.46 11.50
CA LYS A 224 -2.75 3.32 12.95
C LYS A 224 -4.17 3.64 13.41
N GLU A 225 -4.75 4.74 12.91
CA GLU A 225 -6.12 5.14 13.26
C GLU A 225 -7.17 4.18 12.65
N TYR A 226 -6.85 3.55 11.52
CA TYR A 226 -7.71 2.54 10.91
C TYR A 226 -7.75 1.26 11.74
N ILE A 227 -6.58 0.75 12.14
CA ILE A 227 -6.48 -0.54 12.83
C ILE A 227 -6.97 -0.47 14.29
N SER A 228 -6.84 0.69 14.94
CA SER A 228 -7.31 0.91 16.31
C SER A 228 -8.83 0.75 16.47
N LYS A 229 -9.59 0.72 15.38
CA LYS A 229 -11.05 0.45 15.42
C LYS A 229 -11.38 -1.03 15.56
N TRP A 230 -10.45 -1.89 15.14
CA TRP A 230 -10.63 -3.34 15.13
C TRP A 230 -9.95 -4.01 16.33
N VAL A 231 -8.96 -3.32 16.91
CA VAL A 231 -8.21 -3.76 18.08
C VAL A 231 -8.81 -3.11 19.33
N LYS A 232 -8.96 -3.86 20.43
CA LYS A 232 -9.48 -3.32 21.70
C LYS A 232 -8.46 -2.35 22.31
N ASP A 233 -8.93 -1.36 23.07
CA ASP A 233 -8.06 -0.35 23.71
C ASP A 233 -6.97 -0.97 24.62
N GLU A 234 -7.27 -2.10 25.26
CA GLU A 234 -6.32 -2.87 26.10
C GLU A 234 -5.13 -3.45 25.30
N GLU A 235 -5.23 -3.51 23.98
CA GLU A 235 -4.20 -4.02 23.07
C GLU A 235 -3.52 -2.90 22.26
N SER A 236 -3.74 -1.62 22.63
CA SER A 236 -3.22 -0.45 21.91
C SER A 236 -1.69 -0.38 21.82
N GLU A 237 -0.99 -0.87 22.84
CA GLU A 237 0.48 -1.02 22.84
C GLU A 237 0.96 -1.98 21.75
N SER A 238 0.13 -2.96 21.35
CA SER A 238 0.52 -4.04 20.42
C SER A 238 0.79 -3.53 19.00
N TYR A 239 0.35 -2.32 18.65
CA TYR A 239 0.58 -1.72 17.33
C TYR A 239 1.28 -0.35 17.42
N GLU A 240 1.85 0.01 18.57
CA GLU A 240 2.64 1.22 18.74
C GLU A 240 3.90 1.22 17.85
N TYR A 241 4.46 0.03 17.57
CA TYR A 241 5.59 -0.12 16.65
C TYR A 241 5.31 0.44 15.25
N LEU A 242 4.04 0.55 14.83
CA LEU A 242 3.66 1.14 13.55
C LEU A 242 4.04 2.62 13.47
N GLU A 243 4.14 3.34 14.59
CA GLU A 243 4.59 4.75 14.58
C GLU A 243 6.02 4.91 14.10
N SER A 244 6.82 3.84 14.27
CA SER A 244 8.20 3.81 13.82
C SER A 244 8.36 3.57 12.32
N LEU A 245 7.27 3.35 11.60
CA LEU A 245 7.25 3.11 10.17
C LEU A 245 6.60 4.31 9.45
N ILE A 246 7.03 4.62 8.23
CA ILE A 246 6.41 5.67 7.40
C ILE A 246 5.47 5.03 6.39
N TYR A 247 6.03 4.22 5.49
CA TYR A 247 5.32 3.39 4.53
C TYR A 247 5.74 1.92 4.65
N SER A 248 4.82 1.01 4.33
CA SER A 248 5.14 -0.37 3.97
C SER A 248 4.65 -0.65 2.56
N ALA A 249 5.43 -1.35 1.75
CA ALA A 249 5.01 -1.95 0.49
C ALA A 249 5.06 -3.47 0.62
N ILE A 250 3.94 -4.15 0.37
CA ILE A 250 3.76 -5.59 0.55
C ILE A 250 3.24 -6.18 -0.74
N ASN A 251 4.00 -7.07 -1.35
CA ASN A 251 3.57 -7.90 -2.46
C ASN A 251 2.93 -9.19 -1.94
N ILE A 252 1.76 -9.51 -2.48
CA ILE A 252 1.03 -10.75 -2.21
C ILE A 252 1.03 -11.60 -3.47
N LYS A 253 1.50 -12.84 -3.31
CA LYS A 253 1.39 -13.90 -4.31
C LYS A 253 0.65 -15.07 -3.71
N VAL A 254 -0.34 -15.57 -4.46
CA VAL A 254 -1.13 -16.73 -4.06
C VAL A 254 -0.85 -17.85 -5.07
N ASP A 255 -0.42 -18.99 -4.56
CA ASP A 255 -0.39 -20.25 -5.30
C ASP A 255 -1.39 -21.24 -4.67
N ASN A 256 -1.42 -22.49 -5.16
CA ASN A 256 -2.39 -23.48 -4.68
C ASN A 256 -2.25 -23.81 -3.19
N GLN A 257 -1.07 -23.66 -2.58
CA GLN A 257 -0.75 -24.14 -1.24
C GLN A 257 -0.35 -23.01 -0.27
N PHE A 258 0.25 -21.94 -0.78
CA PHE A 258 0.80 -20.85 0.02
C PHE A 258 0.26 -19.48 -0.42
N ILE A 259 -0.02 -18.65 0.58
CA ILE A 259 -0.11 -17.19 0.42
C ILE A 259 1.25 -16.65 0.86
N SER A 260 2.00 -16.10 -0.07
CA SER A 260 3.29 -15.46 0.20
C SER A 260 3.11 -13.96 0.29
N LEU A 261 3.60 -13.38 1.39
CA LEU A 261 3.68 -11.93 1.59
C LEU A 261 5.15 -11.55 1.71
N SER A 262 5.60 -10.64 0.86
CA SER A 262 6.98 -10.14 0.88
C SER A 262 6.95 -8.63 0.74
N GLY A 263 7.80 -7.90 1.45
CA GLY A 263 7.68 -6.46 1.47
C GLY A 263 8.77 -5.74 2.25
N TYR A 264 8.71 -4.42 2.15
CA TYR A 264 9.68 -3.50 2.74
C TYR A 264 8.94 -2.41 3.49
N SER A 265 9.52 -1.94 4.59
CA SER A 265 9.04 -0.78 5.32
C SER A 265 10.20 0.16 5.58
N ASN A 266 9.97 1.46 5.44
CA ASN A 266 10.96 2.46 5.84
C ASN A 266 10.65 3.01 7.23
N LEU A 267 11.73 3.42 7.90
CA LEU A 267 11.70 3.80 9.30
C LEU A 267 11.52 5.31 9.45
N ASN A 268 10.69 5.68 10.41
CA ASN A 268 10.62 7.04 10.89
C ASN A 268 11.85 7.34 11.76
N ASN A 269 12.89 7.91 11.15
CA ASN A 269 14.15 8.22 11.81
C ASN A 269 14.06 9.28 12.92
N SER A 270 12.92 9.97 13.06
CA SER A 270 12.69 10.92 14.16
C SER A 270 12.37 10.24 15.50
N LEU A 271 12.00 8.95 15.49
CA LEU A 271 11.63 8.19 16.67
C LEU A 271 12.71 7.14 17.00
N GLN A 272 13.21 7.14 18.24
CA GLN A 272 14.07 6.08 18.75
C GLN A 272 13.26 4.82 19.06
N SER A 273 12.90 4.07 18.02
CA SER A 273 12.12 2.83 18.14
C SER A 273 13.00 1.59 18.28
N TYR A 274 12.41 0.48 18.75
CA TYR A 274 13.08 -0.82 18.71
C TYR A 274 13.41 -1.27 17.28
N ALA A 275 12.57 -0.92 16.29
CA ALA A 275 12.84 -1.20 14.89
C ALA A 275 14.09 -0.45 14.40
N GLN A 276 14.28 0.80 14.83
CA GLN A 276 15.47 1.59 14.53
C GLN A 276 16.71 1.03 15.21
N ILE A 277 16.60 0.60 16.47
CA ILE A 277 17.70 -0.08 17.19
C ILE A 277 18.14 -1.32 16.43
N ILE A 278 17.20 -2.20 16.05
CA ILE A 278 17.51 -3.44 15.32
C ILE A 278 18.14 -3.12 13.96
N HIS A 279 17.53 -2.22 13.19
CA HIS A 279 18.05 -1.82 11.87
C HIS A 279 19.47 -1.24 11.95
N ASN A 280 19.72 -0.39 12.95
CA ASN A 280 21.05 0.20 13.16
C ASN A 280 22.08 -0.81 13.66
N SER A 281 21.67 -1.99 14.12
CA SER A 281 22.55 -3.04 14.64
C SER A 281 23.09 -3.99 13.57
N GLY A 282 22.75 -3.73 12.30
CA GLY A 282 23.25 -4.44 11.12
C GLY A 282 22.37 -5.63 10.71
N GLU A 283 22.81 -6.36 9.69
CA GLU A 283 21.99 -7.37 9.00
C GLU A 283 22.36 -8.79 9.46
N GLY A 284 21.53 -9.36 10.34
CA GLY A 284 21.71 -10.73 10.80
C GLY A 284 21.07 -11.75 9.85
N LYS A 285 21.79 -12.84 9.55
CA LYS A 285 21.20 -13.98 8.82
C LYS A 285 20.26 -14.77 9.74
N VAL A 286 19.01 -14.92 9.33
CA VAL A 286 18.06 -15.85 9.94
C VAL A 286 18.12 -17.17 9.18
N GLU A 287 18.60 -18.23 9.83
CA GLU A 287 18.64 -19.59 9.25
C GLU A 287 17.63 -20.55 9.88
N MET A 288 16.90 -20.09 10.91
CA MET A 288 16.03 -20.95 11.70
C MET A 288 14.87 -21.54 10.88
N GLN A 289 14.47 -20.90 9.77
CA GLN A 289 13.53 -21.49 8.81
C GLN A 289 13.95 -22.86 8.26
N ARG A 290 15.24 -23.23 8.33
CA ARG A 290 15.73 -24.54 7.87
C ARG A 290 15.42 -25.68 8.84
N ILE A 291 15.09 -25.35 10.08
CA ILE A 291 14.88 -26.34 11.16
C ILE A 291 13.50 -26.25 11.79
N VAL A 292 12.72 -25.20 11.50
CA VAL A 292 11.35 -25.04 11.97
C VAL A 292 10.50 -26.18 11.39
N PRO A 293 9.83 -26.99 12.24
CA PRO A 293 8.95 -28.05 11.77
C PRO A 293 7.78 -27.52 10.91
N GLU A 294 7.36 -28.27 9.88
CA GLU A 294 6.24 -27.90 9.00
C GLU A 294 4.91 -27.68 9.77
N ASN A 295 4.73 -28.31 10.92
CA ASN A 295 3.53 -28.17 11.76
C ASN A 295 3.63 -27.02 12.79
N SER A 296 4.59 -26.11 12.64
CA SER A 296 4.74 -24.96 13.53
C SER A 296 3.63 -23.94 13.28
N LEU A 297 2.87 -23.60 14.32
CA LEU A 297 1.76 -22.63 14.22
C LEU A 297 2.26 -21.20 13.94
N PHE A 298 3.38 -20.81 14.55
CA PHE A 298 3.94 -19.48 14.43
C PHE A 298 5.45 -19.50 14.72
N PHE A 299 6.20 -18.73 13.95
CA PHE A 299 7.63 -18.55 14.15
C PHE A 299 8.01 -17.10 13.86
N LEU A 300 8.72 -16.47 14.80
CA LEU A 300 9.29 -15.13 14.65
C LEU A 300 10.79 -15.20 14.92
N SER A 301 11.57 -14.60 14.03
CA SER A 301 13.00 -14.42 14.21
C SER A 301 13.40 -13.01 13.82
N MET A 302 14.22 -12.40 14.66
CA MET A 302 14.84 -11.10 14.42
C MET A 302 16.35 -11.31 14.53
N GLY A 303 17.11 -10.79 13.57
CA GLY A 303 18.56 -10.95 13.51
C GLY A 303 19.27 -9.63 13.25
N PHE A 304 20.38 -9.43 13.93
CA PHE A 304 21.38 -8.37 13.71
C PHE A 304 22.77 -9.00 13.81
N ASP A 305 23.80 -8.36 13.28
CA ASP A 305 25.17 -8.92 13.25
C ASP A 305 26.12 -8.28 14.28
N ASN A 306 25.71 -7.20 14.96
CA ASN A 306 26.52 -6.53 15.97
C ASN A 306 25.76 -6.34 17.30
N PHE A 307 25.98 -7.26 18.24
CA PHE A 307 25.37 -7.20 19.57
C PHE A 307 25.80 -5.99 20.39
N SER A 308 27.09 -5.60 20.37
CA SER A 308 27.56 -4.43 21.11
C SER A 308 26.86 -3.15 20.66
N LYS A 309 26.64 -2.99 19.34
CA LYS A 309 25.91 -1.85 18.77
C LYS A 309 24.42 -1.90 19.12
N PHE A 310 23.81 -3.09 19.09
CA PHE A 310 22.44 -3.27 19.56
C PHE A 310 22.28 -2.84 21.01
N TYR A 311 23.19 -3.32 21.87
CA TYR A 311 23.19 -3.04 23.29
C TYR A 311 23.36 -1.55 23.60
N GLU A 312 24.34 -0.89 22.98
CA GLU A 312 24.60 0.54 23.15
C GLU A 312 23.37 1.38 22.74
N ASN A 313 22.77 1.06 21.60
CA ASN A 313 21.57 1.75 21.11
C ASN A 313 20.36 1.51 22.03
N LEU A 314 20.21 0.30 22.56
CA LEU A 314 19.15 -0.07 23.49
C LEU A 314 19.28 0.67 24.82
N GLU A 315 20.46 0.66 25.45
CA GLU A 315 20.69 1.38 26.70
C GLU A 315 20.52 2.89 26.54
N THR A 316 21.00 3.46 25.42
CA THR A 316 20.82 4.88 25.10
C THR A 316 19.33 5.24 25.04
N ARG A 317 18.51 4.42 24.36
CA ARG A 317 17.07 4.63 24.30
C ARG A 317 16.44 4.57 25.69
N ILE A 318 16.69 3.49 26.44
CA ILE A 318 16.07 3.24 27.76
C ILE A 318 16.45 4.32 28.77
N THR A 319 17.68 4.83 28.72
CA THR A 319 18.13 5.92 29.61
C THR A 319 17.32 7.20 29.43
N ASN A 320 16.72 7.39 28.25
CA ASN A 320 15.88 8.54 27.93
C ASN A 320 14.38 8.30 28.19
N THR A 321 13.99 7.15 28.75
CA THR A 321 12.59 6.86 29.10
C THR A 321 12.38 6.82 30.61
N GLU A 322 11.11 6.87 31.04
CA GLU A 322 10.72 6.72 32.44
C GLU A 322 11.05 5.32 33.03
N ASP A 323 11.31 4.34 32.17
CA ASP A 323 11.64 2.96 32.57
C ASP A 323 13.11 2.76 32.99
N ALA A 324 13.97 3.78 32.83
CA ALA A 324 15.41 3.67 33.06
C ALA A 324 15.76 3.04 34.42
N GLU A 325 15.15 3.53 35.51
CA GLU A 325 15.44 3.04 36.86
C GLU A 325 15.06 1.56 37.03
N SER A 326 13.88 1.18 36.54
CA SER A 326 13.37 -0.20 36.59
C SER A 326 14.27 -1.14 35.79
N TYR A 327 14.66 -0.73 34.58
CA TYR A 327 15.54 -1.50 33.71
C TYR A 327 16.90 -1.77 34.36
N PHE A 328 17.61 -0.73 34.81
CA PHE A 328 18.95 -0.89 35.39
C PHE A 328 18.93 -1.68 36.70
N LYS A 329 17.87 -1.53 37.50
CA LYS A 329 17.66 -2.35 38.71
C LYS A 329 17.47 -3.83 38.37
N ASN A 330 16.66 -4.14 37.35
CA ASN A 330 16.41 -5.51 36.92
C ASN A 330 17.64 -6.13 36.25
N LYS A 331 18.36 -5.39 35.40
CA LYS A 331 19.65 -5.79 34.83
C LYS A 331 20.63 -6.20 35.93
N LYS A 332 20.86 -5.34 36.91
CA LYS A 332 21.78 -5.63 38.03
C LYS A 332 21.38 -6.87 38.84
N LYS A 333 20.07 -7.09 39.03
CA LYS A 333 19.55 -8.29 39.71
C LYS A 333 19.82 -9.55 38.88
N LEU A 334 19.61 -9.49 37.56
CA LEU A 334 19.82 -10.58 36.62
C LEU A 334 21.31 -10.94 36.49
N GLU A 335 22.17 -9.95 36.30
CA GLU A 335 23.64 -10.11 36.25
C GLU A 335 24.18 -10.74 37.53
N LYS A 336 23.70 -10.30 38.69
CA LYS A 336 24.08 -10.89 39.98
C LYS A 336 23.59 -12.34 40.13
N TYR A 337 22.38 -12.64 39.66
CA TYR A 337 21.79 -13.97 39.78
C TYR A 337 22.47 -14.99 38.88
N LEU A 338 22.77 -14.61 37.63
CA LEU A 338 23.40 -15.47 36.64
C LEU A 338 24.94 -15.43 36.70
N ASN A 339 25.52 -14.47 37.41
CA ASN A 339 26.95 -14.21 37.48
C ASN A 339 27.57 -13.96 36.08
N ILE A 340 26.93 -13.06 35.33
CA ILE A 340 27.34 -12.61 33.98
C ILE A 340 27.25 -11.08 33.86
N SER A 341 27.86 -10.51 32.83
CA SER A 341 27.64 -9.16 32.32
C SER A 341 26.82 -9.23 31.03
N VAL A 342 25.66 -8.56 31.00
CA VAL A 342 24.80 -8.56 29.80
C VAL A 342 25.50 -7.91 28.61
N GLU A 343 26.39 -6.96 28.85
CA GLU A 343 27.16 -6.25 27.81
C GLU A 343 28.28 -7.09 27.20
N ASN A 344 28.97 -7.90 28.01
CA ASN A 344 30.22 -8.56 27.61
C ASN A 344 30.10 -10.07 27.37
N ASP A 345 29.10 -10.72 27.98
CA ASP A 345 28.96 -12.18 27.97
C ASP A 345 27.86 -12.69 27.01
N LEU A 346 27.15 -11.79 26.33
CA LEU A 346 26.20 -12.07 25.24
C LEU A 346 26.78 -11.54 23.92
#